data_AF-A0A9W6ETB3-F1
#
_entry.id   AF-A0A9W6ETB3-F1
#
_cell.length_a   1.000
_cell.length_b   1.000
_cell.length_c   1.000
_cell.angle_alpha   90.00
_cell.angle_beta   90.00
_cell.angle_gamma   90.00
#
_symmetry.space_group_name_H-M   'P 1'
#
loop_
_entity.id
_entity.type
_entity.pdbx_description
1 polymer ?
#
loop_
_entity_poly.entity_id
_entity_poly.type
_entity_poly.pdbx_seq_one_letter_code
_entity_poly.pdbx_strand_id
1 'polypeptide(L)'
;MGKPTNVDVDHFQNRVASVKENNYFLNLGYQFTFSKYHIDAKLEWNNVLNTKSYIRYINSDFYSIQNSFIIRPSQILFSLQFNL
;
A
#
# COMPACT_ATOMS: atom_id res chain seq x y z
N MET A 1 -22.26 11.82 17.34
CA MET A 1 -22.07 11.92 15.88
C MET A 1 -20.59 11.72 15.63
N GLY A 2 -20.17 10.64 14.95
CA GLY A 2 -18.76 10.45 14.64
C GLY A 2 -18.32 11.35 13.49
N LYS A 3 -17.02 11.56 13.35
CA LYS A 3 -16.44 12.45 12.33
C LYS A 3 -15.36 11.70 11.54
N PRO A 4 -15.28 11.92 10.21
CA PRO A 4 -14.10 11.51 9.45
C PRO A 4 -12.88 12.21 10.04
N THR A 5 -11.82 11.46 10.31
CA THR A 5 -10.60 11.98 10.92
C THR A 5 -9.40 11.93 10.01
N ASN A 6 -9.32 10.96 9.09
CA ASN A 6 -8.20 10.87 8.17
C ASN A 6 -8.58 10.17 6.86
N VAL A 7 -8.02 10.65 5.76
CA VAL A 7 -8.05 10.01 4.44
C VAL A 7 -6.62 9.97 3.93
N ASP A 8 -6.18 8.81 3.47
CA ASP A 8 -4.81 8.57 3.03
C ASP A 8 -4.77 7.93 1.63
N VAL A 9 -3.82 8.38 0.81
CA VAL A 9 -3.61 7.88 -0.56
C VAL A 9 -2.11 7.87 -0.86
N ASP A 10 -1.55 6.68 -1.05
CA ASP A 10 -0.14 6.49 -1.36
C ASP A 10 0.07 5.91 -2.76
N HIS A 11 0.94 6.51 -3.57
CA HIS A 11 1.27 6.07 -4.93
C HIS A 11 2.77 5.85 -5.14
N PHE A 12 3.15 4.67 -5.64
CA PHE A 12 4.54 4.31 -5.93
C PHE A 12 4.73 3.91 -7.39
N GLN A 13 5.83 4.39 -8.01
CA GLN A 13 6.23 4.04 -9.37
C GLN A 13 7.69 3.56 -9.39
N ASN A 14 7.97 2.47 -10.11
CA ASN A 14 9.35 2.09 -10.43
C ASN A 14 9.49 1.81 -11.94
N ARG A 15 10.60 2.27 -12.53
CA ARG A 15 10.97 2.05 -13.93
C ARG A 15 12.26 1.22 -13.97
N VAL A 16 12.21 0.05 -14.60
CA VAL A 16 13.39 -0.77 -14.85
C VAL A 16 13.89 -0.51 -16.28
N ALA A 17 15.16 -0.14 -16.42
CA ALA A 17 15.77 0.29 -17.69
C ALA A 17 15.83 -0.78 -18.80
N SER A 18 15.61 -2.06 -18.48
CA SER A 18 15.75 -3.17 -19.44
C SER A 18 14.51 -4.07 -19.59
N VAL A 19 13.51 -3.95 -18.70
CA VAL A 19 12.23 -4.68 -18.79
C VAL A 19 11.12 -3.70 -18.45
N LYS A 20 10.15 -3.53 -19.35
CA LYS A 20 9.03 -2.58 -19.26
C LYS A 20 7.98 -2.98 -18.19
N GLU A 21 8.40 -3.53 -17.06
CA GLU A 21 7.51 -3.80 -15.93
C GLU A 21 7.41 -2.56 -15.05
N ASN A 22 6.44 -1.70 -15.38
CA ASN A 22 6.03 -0.62 -14.49
C ASN A 22 5.16 -1.20 -13.38
N ASN A 23 5.71 -1.31 -12.18
CA ASN A 23 4.97 -1.77 -11.01
C ASN A 23 4.40 -0.56 -10.26
N TYR A 24 3.07 -0.47 -10.26
CA TYR A 24 2.32 0.58 -9.58
C TYR A 24 1.66 0.02 -8.33
N PHE A 25 1.73 0.74 -7.22
CA PHE A 25 1.04 0.39 -5.99
C PHE A 25 0.25 1.59 -5.52
N LEU A 26 -1.00 1.32 -5.16
CA LEU A 26 -1.93 2.29 -4.62
C LEU A 26 -2.50 1.74 -3.31
N ASN A 27 -2.40 2.52 -2.24
CA ASN A 27 -3.06 2.22 -0.97
C ASN A 27 -4.07 3.32 -0.65
N LEU A 28 -5.18 2.94 -0.01
CA LEU A 28 -6.23 3.85 0.43
C LEU A 28 -6.50 3.62 1.91
N GLY A 29 -6.61 4.70 2.68
CA GLY A 29 -6.97 4.67 4.09
C GLY A 29 -8.14 5.60 4.39
N TYR A 30 -9.04 5.15 5.27
CA TYR A 30 -10.11 5.96 5.83
C TYR A 30 -10.26 5.70 7.32
N GLN A 31 -10.26 6.77 8.12
CA GLN A 31 -10.46 6.69 9.56
C GLN A 31 -11.68 7.51 9.99
N PHE A 32 -12.45 6.93 10.89
CA PHE A 32 -13.63 7.53 11.48
C PHE A 32 -13.61 7.39 13.00
N THR A 33 -13.78 8.51 13.69
CA THR A 33 -13.74 8.54 15.15
C THR A 33 -15.14 8.73 15.72
N PHE A 34 -15.57 7.79 16.54
CA PHE A 34 -16.80 7.84 17.34
C PHE A 34 -16.51 8.49 18.70
N SER A 35 -16.46 9.83 18.74
CA SER A 35 -16.09 10.58 19.96
C SER A 35 -16.95 10.26 21.20
N LYS A 36 -18.22 9.88 21.03
CA LYS A 36 -19.11 9.51 22.15
C LYS A 36 -18.68 8.20 22.84
N TYR A 37 -18.12 7.27 22.07
CA TYR A 37 -17.77 5.93 22.54
C TYR A 37 -16.27 5.73 22.67
N HIS A 38 -15.47 6.77 22.34
CA HIS A 38 -14.00 6.71 22.29
C HIS A 38 -13.49 5.55 21.41
N ILE A 39 -14.19 5.29 20.31
CA ILE A 39 -13.82 4.25 19.34
C ILE A 39 -13.29 4.90 18.08
N ASP A 40 -12.14 4.43 17.59
CA ASP A 40 -11.62 4.74 16.26
C ASP A 40 -11.80 3.54 15.35
N ALA A 41 -12.51 3.72 14.24
CA ALA A 41 -12.64 2.74 13.18
C ALA A 41 -11.75 3.12 12.01
N LYS A 42 -10.92 2.18 11.55
CA LYS A 42 -10.01 2.36 10.41
C LYS A 42 -10.31 1.30 9.35
N LEU A 43 -10.40 1.75 8.10
CA LEU A 43 -10.50 0.91 6.91
C LEU A 43 -9.29 1.19 6.03
N GLU A 44 -8.57 0.14 5.66
CA GLU A 44 -7.38 0.22 4.81
C GLU A 44 -7.53 -0.75 3.64
N TRP A 45 -7.36 -0.24 2.42
CA TRP A 45 -7.27 -1.04 1.21
C TRP A 45 -5.86 -0.91 0.64
N ASN A 46 -5.06 -1.94 0.85
CA ASN A 46 -3.69 -2.03 0.39
C ASN A 46 -3.63 -2.69 -0.99
N ASN A 47 -2.72 -2.20 -1.84
CA ASN A 47 -2.47 -2.72 -3.17
C ASN A 47 -3.76 -2.82 -4.01
N VAL A 48 -4.49 -1.70 -4.13
CA VAL A 48 -5.75 -1.58 -4.89
C VAL A 48 -5.60 -2.08 -6.33
N LEU A 49 -4.43 -1.86 -6.93
CA LEU A 49 -4.10 -2.28 -8.30
C LEU A 49 -3.75 -3.78 -8.43
N ASN A 50 -3.68 -4.49 -7.31
CA ASN A 50 -3.38 -5.93 -7.22
C ASN A 50 -2.08 -6.35 -7.91
N THR A 51 -1.05 -5.52 -7.82
CA THR A 51 0.27 -5.78 -8.40
C THR A 51 0.95 -6.90 -7.61
N LYS A 52 1.35 -8.00 -8.28
CA LYS A 52 1.75 -9.26 -7.64
C LYS A 52 3.27 -9.47 -7.50
N SER A 53 4.05 -8.85 -8.37
CA SER A 53 5.48 -9.09 -8.48
C SER A 53 6.23 -7.78 -8.68
N TYR A 54 7.33 -7.63 -7.95
CA TYR A 54 8.24 -6.50 -8.05
C TYR A 54 9.60 -7.04 -8.46
N ILE A 55 10.05 -6.70 -9.65
CA ILE A 55 11.37 -7.09 -10.15
C ILE A 55 12.24 -5.84 -10.24
N ARG A 56 13.41 -5.88 -9.61
CA ARG A 56 14.45 -4.85 -9.70
C ARG A 56 15.67 -5.43 -10.39
N TYR A 57 16.00 -4.89 -11.56
CA TYR A 57 17.28 -5.15 -12.22
C TYR A 57 18.28 -4.05 -11.92
N ILE A 58 19.49 -4.45 -11.57
CA ILE A 58 20.67 -3.59 -11.46
C ILE A 58 21.66 -4.10 -12.50
N ASN A 59 21.90 -3.30 -13.53
CA ASN A 59 22.85 -3.62 -14.59
C ASN A 59 24.07 -2.70 -14.45
N SER A 60 25.26 -3.28 -14.45
CA SER A 60 26.56 -2.62 -14.41
C SER A 60 27.42 -3.23 -15.52
N ASP A 61 28.48 -2.54 -15.94
CA ASP A 61 29.37 -2.99 -17.02
C ASP A 61 30.05 -4.35 -16.73
N PHE A 62 30.04 -4.78 -15.47
CA PHE A 62 30.69 -6.00 -15.00
C PHE A 62 29.74 -7.06 -14.42
N TYR A 63 28.48 -6.71 -14.12
CA TYR A 63 27.53 -7.64 -13.51
C TYR A 63 26.09 -7.20 -13.70
N SER A 64 25.18 -8.20 -13.69
CA SER A 64 23.74 -7.98 -13.67
C SER A 64 23.13 -8.70 -12.48
N ILE A 65 22.38 -7.97 -11.65
CA ILE A 65 21.66 -8.50 -10.49
C ILE A 65 20.16 -8.32 -10.75
N GLN A 66 19.43 -9.42 -10.65
CA GLN A 66 17.97 -9.43 -10.68
C GLN A 66 17.44 -9.79 -9.30
N ASN A 67 16.73 -8.85 -8.67
CA ASN A 67 15.99 -9.11 -7.44
C ASN A 67 14.50 -9.25 -7.76
N SER A 68 13.90 -10.38 -7.45
CA SER A 68 12.46 -10.60 -7.56
C SER A 68 11.85 -10.66 -6.17
N PHE A 69 10.82 -9.84 -5.94
CA PHE A 69 10.07 -9.79 -4.71
C PHE A 69 8.62 -10.11 -4.99
N ILE A 70 8.07 -11.07 -4.24
CA ILE A 70 6.65 -11.36 -4.23
C ILE A 70 5.99 -10.41 -3.26
N ILE A 71 4.95 -9.75 -3.72
CA ILE A 71 4.24 -8.71 -2.99
C ILE A 71 2.90 -9.27 -2.56
N ARG A 72 2.43 -8.85 -1.38
CA ARG A 72 1.11 -9.26 -0.92
C ARG A 72 0.04 -8.79 -1.93
N PRO A 73 -0.92 -9.65 -2.30
CA PRO A 73 -2.02 -9.26 -3.17
C PRO A 73 -2.88 -8.17 -2.52
N SER A 74 -3.86 -7.65 -3.27
CA SER A 74 -4.85 -6.69 -2.76
C SER A 74 -5.47 -7.16 -1.44
N GLN A 75 -5.43 -6.31 -0.42
CA GLN A 75 -5.86 -6.63 0.95
C GLN A 75 -6.74 -5.53 1.52
N ILE A 76 -7.87 -5.91 2.12
CA ILE A 76 -8.75 -5.01 2.87
C ILE A 76 -8.62 -5.36 4.35
N LEU A 77 -8.29 -4.36 5.15
CA LEU A 77 -8.15 -4.46 6.60
C LEU A 77 -9.15 -3.51 7.26
N PHE A 78 -9.86 -4.03 8.25
CA PHE A 78 -10.71 -3.25 9.12
C PHE A 78 -10.19 -3.38 10.55
N SER A 79 -10.12 -2.26 11.27
CA SER A 79 -9.62 -2.22 12.64
C SER A 79 -10.48 -1.31 13.49
N LEU A 80 -10.71 -1.74 14.73
CA LEU A 80 -11.37 -0.97 15.78
C LEU A 80 -10.39 -0.78 16.92
N GLN A 81 -10.14 0.48 17.29
CA GLN A 81 -9.35 0.84 18.45
C GLN A 81 -10.29 1.44 19.51
N PHE A 82 -10.20 0.91 20.72
CA PHE A 82 -10.96 1.36 21.88
C PHE A 82 -10.02 2.18 22.76
N ASN A 83 -10.30 3.46 22.92
CA ASN A 83 -9.57 4.32 23.84
C ASN A 83 -10.40 4.43 25.14
N LEU A 84 -9.73 4.25 26.29
CA LEU A 84 -10.32 4.37 27.63
C LEU A 84 -10.40 5.83 28.08
#